data_AF-A0A3M2BMU7-F1
#
_entry.id   AF-A0A3M2BMU7-F1
#
_cell.length_a   1.000
_cell.length_b   1.000
_cell.length_c   1.000
_cell.angle_alpha   90.00
_cell.angle_beta   90.00
_cell.angle_gamma   90.00
#
_symmetry.space_group_name_H-M   'P 1'
#
loop_
_entity.id
_entity.type
_entity.pdbx_description
1 polymer ?
#
loop_
_entity_poly.entity_id
_entity_poly.type
_entity_poly.pdbx_seq_one_letter_code
_entity_poly.pdbx_strand_id
1 'polypeptide(L)'
;MTPGSLTIPWGINFNNRLRRSLMAYSFVQYNGDGSTTSFAYGSIELFDNSEITHASQLKVYVDGVLKTVTTDYTVDTTNEEIDFVSAPASGTLIKIERDTQIASRYVDYTNNSIIEESVLDLDSNQLFFLIQELNDGLTNALTLDSDNYWNGQGYASRNCLPADTGSGWVTLQQMQDAIAGVDTATVDNATQWSFTGNGVLTDFTLTGLGLNIVAAQVWVWQNGVIQKPVTDYDIDNSGDDPVVQFVTAPASGDTIEIRSIHGTVTAIFDEVDGSIITDETIDPATKLKTSSGDNTRFIIIGSSGRVSTIAQLTHGHIQDFDSAVTGKSLDEFDDAAANISMGGNKITNLSSGASGSSDACTVAQMESHVSSSVGRQTKAGSMGVVGSGGFTTSSLGFQPSVITLIRKNSTGNYENASASFFGDHSGPVSALGESVEVQFFSNGFGFTPTNTGNTWYYVCYE
;
A
#
# COMPACT_ATOMS: atom_id res chain seq x y z
N MET A 1 4.43 -23.16 88.21
CA MET A 1 5.79 -22.64 87.94
C MET A 1 5.78 -22.06 86.54
N THR A 2 5.70 -20.74 86.45
CA THR A 2 5.78 -19.98 85.21
C THR A 2 7.19 -20.13 84.61
N PRO A 3 7.35 -20.45 83.31
CA PRO A 3 8.67 -20.51 82.69
C PRO A 3 9.22 -19.09 82.62
N GLY A 4 10.33 -18.84 83.32
CA GLY A 4 11.04 -17.56 83.27
C GLY A 4 11.59 -17.31 81.88
N SER A 5 11.28 -16.15 81.31
CA SER A 5 11.91 -15.67 80.08
C SER A 5 13.37 -15.30 80.39
N LEU A 6 14.30 -16.01 79.78
CA LEU A 6 15.71 -15.61 79.74
C LEU A 6 15.85 -14.48 78.71
N THR A 7 15.74 -13.23 79.14
CA THR A 7 16.16 -12.07 78.34
C THR A 7 17.67 -12.00 78.32
N ILE A 8 18.29 -12.37 77.19
CA ILE A 8 19.71 -12.13 76.92
C ILE A 8 19.82 -10.69 76.41
N PRO A 9 20.48 -9.78 77.15
CA PRO A 9 20.68 -8.42 76.69
C PRO A 9 21.88 -8.44 75.74
N TRP A 10 21.61 -8.21 74.46
CA TRP A 10 22.45 -7.66 73.39
C TRP A 10 22.01 -8.27 72.07
N GLY A 11 21.63 -7.39 71.13
CA GLY A 11 21.07 -7.75 69.83
C GLY A 11 22.07 -8.47 68.93
N ILE A 12 22.27 -9.77 69.14
CA ILE A 12 22.79 -10.65 68.10
C ILE A 12 21.67 -10.85 67.10
N ASN A 13 21.68 -10.02 66.06
CA ASN A 13 20.78 -10.12 64.93
C ASN A 13 21.13 -11.40 64.15
N PHE A 14 20.37 -12.48 64.38
CA PHE A 14 20.53 -13.76 63.68
C PHE A 14 20.21 -13.67 62.18
N ASN A 15 19.80 -12.50 61.66
CA ASN A 15 19.57 -12.29 60.22
C ASN A 15 20.87 -12.26 59.39
N ASN A 16 22.06 -12.33 60.01
CA ASN A 16 23.33 -12.50 59.29
C ASN A 16 23.81 -13.97 59.20
N ARG A 17 23.05 -14.96 59.69
CA ARG A 17 23.52 -16.36 59.74
C ARG A 17 23.27 -17.20 58.48
N LEU A 18 22.94 -16.61 57.32
CA LEU A 18 22.85 -17.32 56.04
C LEU A 18 23.38 -16.51 54.83
N ARG A 19 24.32 -15.59 55.03
CA ARG A 19 25.32 -15.32 54.00
C ARG A 19 26.58 -16.00 54.49
N ARG A 20 27.03 -17.04 53.79
CA ARG A 20 28.37 -17.59 53.94
C ARG A 20 29.35 -16.48 53.56
N SER A 21 29.61 -15.52 54.47
CA SER A 21 30.92 -14.90 54.53
C SER A 21 31.83 -15.99 55.03
N LEU A 22 32.28 -16.85 54.12
CA LEU A 22 33.41 -17.71 54.40
C LEU A 22 34.51 -16.74 54.81
N MET A 23 34.94 -16.75 56.07
CA MET A 23 36.16 -16.02 56.42
C MET A 23 37.25 -16.62 55.54
N ALA A 24 37.94 -15.77 54.79
CA ALA A 24 39.03 -16.21 53.93
C ALA A 24 40.15 -16.80 54.82
N TYR A 25 40.82 -17.83 54.32
CA TYR A 25 41.89 -18.51 55.04
C TYR A 25 43.24 -17.80 54.87
N SER A 26 43.44 -17.16 53.72
CA SER A 26 44.72 -16.62 53.26
C SER A 26 44.77 -15.09 53.23
N PHE A 27 43.66 -14.40 53.47
CA PHE A 27 43.63 -12.93 53.42
C PHE A 27 42.62 -12.32 54.39
N VAL A 28 42.85 -11.05 54.72
CA VAL A 28 41.91 -10.18 55.42
C VAL A 28 41.69 -8.90 54.65
N GLN A 29 40.52 -8.30 54.86
CA GLN A 29 40.14 -7.04 54.21
C GLN A 29 39.67 -6.02 55.24
N TYR A 30 40.09 -4.78 55.03
CA TYR A 30 39.70 -3.62 55.82
C TYR A 30 39.28 -2.48 54.89
N ASN A 31 38.50 -1.54 55.41
CA ASN A 31 38.24 -0.27 54.73
C ASN A 31 39.09 0.81 55.41
N GLY A 32 39.83 1.57 54.63
CA GLY A 32 40.51 2.77 55.11
C GLY A 32 39.49 3.80 55.60
N ASP A 33 39.86 4.54 56.64
CA ASP A 33 39.07 5.62 57.25
C ASP A 33 39.78 6.99 57.12
N GLY A 34 40.98 7.03 56.54
CA GLY A 34 41.81 8.22 56.44
C GLY A 34 42.59 8.58 57.71
N SER A 35 42.51 7.78 58.78
CA SER A 35 43.17 8.05 60.07
C SER A 35 43.91 6.87 60.70
N THR A 36 43.42 5.65 60.53
CA THR A 36 44.01 4.42 61.07
C THR A 36 45.18 3.99 60.20
N THR A 37 46.33 3.73 60.83
CA THR A 37 47.57 3.28 60.15
C THR A 37 47.88 1.81 60.37
N SER A 38 47.32 1.19 61.41
CA SER A 38 47.68 -0.17 61.83
C SER A 38 46.49 -1.11 61.61
N PHE A 39 46.74 -2.24 60.94
CA PHE A 39 45.72 -3.20 60.57
C PHE A 39 46.20 -4.63 60.84
N ALA A 40 45.44 -5.39 61.63
CA ALA A 40 45.81 -6.73 62.04
C ALA A 40 45.84 -7.74 60.88
N TYR A 41 46.82 -8.64 60.88
CA TYR A 41 46.88 -9.81 59.99
C TYR A 41 46.83 -11.14 60.76
N GLY A 42 46.79 -11.13 62.10
CA GLY A 42 46.91 -12.33 62.95
C GLY A 42 45.87 -13.44 62.74
N SER A 43 44.80 -13.21 61.97
CA SER A 43 43.89 -14.28 61.56
C SER A 43 44.38 -15.09 60.35
N ILE A 44 45.47 -14.67 59.70
CA ILE A 44 46.13 -15.38 58.61
C ILE A 44 47.25 -16.22 59.23
N GLU A 45 47.18 -17.55 59.07
CA GLU A 45 48.26 -18.43 59.48
C GLU A 45 49.50 -18.20 58.60
N LEU A 46 50.69 -18.07 59.19
CA LEU A 46 51.96 -17.88 58.48
C LEU A 46 52.96 -18.96 58.92
N PHE A 47 54.00 -19.18 58.13
CA PHE A 47 55.17 -19.91 58.60
C PHE A 47 55.84 -19.15 59.74
N ASP A 48 56.49 -19.88 60.64
CA ASP A 48 57.28 -19.28 61.72
C ASP A 48 58.28 -18.26 61.15
N ASN A 49 58.32 -17.08 61.77
CA ASN A 49 59.20 -15.99 61.38
C ASN A 49 60.69 -16.37 61.45
N SER A 50 61.08 -17.41 62.21
CA SER A 50 62.45 -17.94 62.23
C SER A 50 62.81 -18.73 60.97
N GLU A 51 61.83 -19.36 60.33
CA GLU A 51 62.02 -20.13 59.09
C GLU A 51 61.88 -19.22 57.87
N ILE A 52 60.78 -18.46 57.83
CA ILE A 52 60.45 -17.55 56.74
C ILE A 52 59.90 -16.26 57.34
N THR A 53 60.52 -15.12 57.04
CA THR A 53 60.08 -13.84 57.62
C THR A 53 58.63 -13.52 57.26
N HIS A 54 57.81 -13.07 58.21
CA HIS A 54 56.41 -12.69 57.92
C HIS A 54 56.32 -11.63 56.80
N ALA A 55 57.28 -10.70 56.77
CA ALA A 55 57.34 -9.66 55.74
C ALA A 55 57.52 -10.20 54.32
N SER A 56 58.17 -11.37 54.13
CA SER A 56 58.29 -12.01 52.82
C SER A 56 57.10 -12.89 52.45
N GLN A 57 56.22 -13.20 53.42
CA GLN A 57 55.03 -14.02 53.20
C GLN A 57 53.78 -13.18 52.91
N LEU A 58 53.80 -11.87 53.20
CA LEU A 58 52.62 -11.00 53.11
C LEU A 58 52.72 -10.02 51.95
N LYS A 59 51.64 -9.93 51.19
CA LYS A 59 51.40 -8.85 50.21
C LYS A 59 50.25 -7.98 50.68
N VAL A 60 50.42 -6.67 50.53
CA VAL A 60 49.42 -5.68 50.91
C VAL A 60 49.00 -4.89 49.69
N TYR A 61 47.70 -4.80 49.47
CA TYR A 61 47.09 -4.04 48.39
C TYR A 61 46.18 -2.96 48.96
N VAL A 62 46.23 -1.77 48.38
CA VAL A 62 45.28 -0.69 48.64
C VAL A 62 44.61 -0.32 47.32
N ASP A 63 43.28 -0.43 47.25
CA ASP A 63 42.49 -0.30 46.02
C ASP A 63 43.00 -1.16 44.85
N GLY A 64 43.52 -2.34 45.17
CA GLY A 64 44.10 -3.27 44.19
C GLY A 64 45.50 -2.90 43.71
N VAL A 65 46.12 -1.85 44.23
CA VAL A 65 47.51 -1.49 43.95
C VAL A 65 48.42 -2.13 45.00
N LEU A 66 49.37 -2.94 44.54
CA LEU A 66 50.39 -3.56 45.40
C LEU A 66 51.25 -2.49 46.08
N LYS A 67 51.43 -2.62 47.39
CA LYS A 67 52.26 -1.76 48.22
C LYS A 67 53.61 -2.42 48.50
N THR A 68 54.62 -1.58 48.74
CA THR A 68 56.01 -2.01 48.92
C THR A 68 56.38 -2.00 50.40
N VAL A 69 56.82 -3.15 50.92
CA VAL A 69 57.33 -3.28 52.29
C VAL A 69 58.47 -2.28 52.53
N THR A 70 58.56 -1.70 53.73
CA THR A 70 59.47 -0.62 54.19
C THR A 70 59.29 0.74 53.53
N THR A 71 58.57 0.83 52.41
CA THR A 71 58.29 2.11 51.72
C THR A 71 56.87 2.60 52.01
N ASP A 72 55.88 1.74 51.81
CA ASP A 72 54.47 2.05 52.04
C ASP A 72 53.98 1.55 53.41
N TYR A 73 54.54 0.44 53.89
CA TYR A 73 54.17 -0.18 55.18
C TYR A 73 55.31 -0.99 55.80
N THR A 74 55.24 -1.26 57.10
CA THR A 74 56.07 -2.23 57.82
C THR A 74 55.21 -3.35 58.41
N VAL A 75 55.84 -4.47 58.76
CA VAL A 75 55.17 -5.62 59.39
C VAL A 75 55.62 -5.68 60.85
N ASP A 76 54.70 -5.44 61.78
CA ASP A 76 54.91 -5.63 63.21
C ASP A 76 54.59 -7.08 63.56
N THR A 77 55.65 -7.89 63.72
CA THR A 77 55.52 -9.30 64.07
C THR A 77 55.16 -9.55 65.53
N THR A 78 55.26 -8.53 66.40
CA THR A 78 54.92 -8.66 67.83
C THR A 78 53.42 -8.47 68.03
N ASN A 79 52.82 -7.49 67.37
CA ASN A 79 51.39 -7.20 67.44
C ASN A 79 50.56 -7.86 66.33
N GLU A 80 51.23 -8.48 65.35
CA GLU A 80 50.63 -9.05 64.14
C GLU A 80 49.84 -8.02 63.32
N GLU A 81 50.45 -6.86 63.08
CA GLU A 81 49.86 -5.74 62.36
C GLU A 81 50.70 -5.30 61.16
N ILE A 82 50.01 -4.80 60.13
CA ILE A 82 50.58 -3.99 59.06
C ILE A 82 50.49 -2.53 59.48
N ASP A 83 51.63 -1.86 59.56
CA ASP A 83 51.74 -0.44 59.87
C ASP A 83 52.03 0.37 58.61
N PHE A 84 51.04 1.13 58.13
CA PHE A 84 51.23 2.03 57.00
C PHE A 84 51.99 3.29 57.38
N VAL A 85 52.88 3.75 56.50
CA VAL A 85 53.60 5.03 56.64
C VAL A 85 52.63 6.22 56.58
N SER A 86 51.54 6.08 55.82
CA SER A 86 50.44 7.04 55.75
C SER A 86 49.10 6.32 55.77
N ALA A 87 48.14 6.79 56.57
CA ALA A 87 46.82 6.18 56.67
C ALA A 87 46.15 6.06 55.29
N PRO A 88 45.69 4.86 54.88
CA PRO A 88 44.90 4.69 53.66
C PRO A 88 43.66 5.58 53.68
N ALA A 89 43.32 6.17 52.53
CA ALA A 89 42.23 7.13 52.43
C ALA A 89 40.87 6.51 52.79
N SER A 90 39.92 7.36 53.21
CA SER A 90 38.58 6.90 53.55
C SER A 90 37.91 6.21 52.37
N GLY A 91 37.41 4.99 52.58
CA GLY A 91 36.70 4.20 51.59
C GLY A 91 37.59 3.35 50.68
N THR A 92 38.91 3.41 50.81
CA THR A 92 39.81 2.53 50.03
C THR A 92 39.82 1.13 50.62
N LEU A 93 39.75 0.10 49.78
CA LEU A 93 39.83 -1.31 50.22
C LEU A 93 41.29 -1.68 50.47
N ILE A 94 41.59 -2.12 51.68
CA ILE A 94 42.89 -2.67 52.07
C ILE A 94 42.75 -4.19 52.06
N LYS A 95 43.63 -4.89 51.35
CA LYS A 95 43.73 -6.35 51.36
C LYS A 95 45.12 -6.75 51.83
N ILE A 96 45.19 -7.54 52.89
CA ILE A 96 46.44 -8.15 53.37
C ILE A 96 46.31 -9.64 53.09
N GLU A 97 47.21 -10.21 52.31
CA GLU A 97 47.15 -11.61 51.90
C GLU A 97 48.48 -12.32 52.04
N ARG A 98 48.43 -13.62 52.31
CA ARG A 98 49.57 -14.53 52.24
C ARG A 98 49.90 -14.84 50.79
N ASP A 99 51.18 -14.87 50.48
CA ASP A 99 51.75 -15.23 49.19
C ASP A 99 52.72 -16.41 49.37
N THR A 100 52.20 -17.63 49.31
CA THR A 100 53.04 -18.82 49.42
C THR A 100 53.76 -19.07 48.10
N GLN A 101 55.08 -19.24 48.15
CA GLN A 101 55.87 -19.52 46.96
C GLN A 101 55.39 -20.80 46.26
N ILE A 102 54.95 -20.67 45.01
CA ILE A 102 54.47 -21.80 44.19
C ILE A 102 55.53 -22.32 43.20
N ALA A 103 56.48 -21.47 42.79
CA ALA A 103 57.44 -21.79 41.73
C ALA A 103 58.58 -22.72 42.19
N SER A 104 58.80 -22.84 43.50
CA SER A 104 59.83 -23.69 44.08
C SER A 104 59.45 -24.15 45.49
N ARG A 105 59.92 -25.34 45.86
CA ARG A 105 59.74 -25.87 47.22
C ARG A 105 60.65 -25.14 48.20
N TYR A 106 60.18 -24.94 49.43
CA TYR A 106 61.05 -24.50 50.52
C TYR A 106 62.02 -25.59 50.97
N VAL A 107 61.61 -26.85 50.81
CA VAL A 107 62.38 -28.01 51.23
C VAL A 107 62.80 -28.84 50.02
N ASP A 108 64.08 -29.22 49.98
CA ASP A 108 64.60 -30.20 49.02
C ASP A 108 65.35 -31.32 49.77
N TYR A 109 64.81 -32.53 49.73
CA TYR A 109 65.39 -33.66 50.44
C TYR A 109 66.60 -34.22 49.67
N THR A 110 67.75 -34.29 50.33
CA THR A 110 68.95 -34.93 49.80
C THR A 110 69.25 -36.23 50.53
N ASN A 111 69.87 -37.19 49.84
CA ASN A 111 70.16 -38.50 50.41
C ASN A 111 71.08 -38.36 51.64
N ASN A 112 70.85 -39.20 52.65
CA ASN A 112 71.56 -39.17 53.93
C ASN A 112 71.35 -37.91 54.80
N SER A 113 70.39 -37.04 54.49
CA SER A 113 69.96 -35.98 55.41
C SER A 113 69.15 -36.54 56.58
N ILE A 114 69.37 -36.00 57.79
CA ILE A 114 68.47 -36.22 58.92
C ILE A 114 67.23 -35.37 58.67
N ILE A 115 66.06 -36.00 58.71
CA ILE A 115 64.78 -35.31 58.53
C ILE A 115 64.31 -34.87 59.92
N GLU A 116 64.28 -33.57 60.16
CA GLU A 116 63.70 -32.97 61.35
C GLU A 116 62.19 -32.74 61.17
N GLU A 117 61.44 -32.68 62.26
CA GLU A 117 60.00 -32.40 62.20
C GLU A 117 59.70 -31.05 61.55
N SER A 118 60.51 -30.03 61.86
CA SER A 118 60.39 -28.67 61.31
C SER A 118 60.48 -28.65 59.79
N VAL A 119 61.32 -29.53 59.21
CA VAL A 119 61.48 -29.67 57.75
C VAL A 119 60.26 -30.35 57.13
N LEU A 120 59.72 -31.38 57.78
CA LEU A 120 58.48 -32.04 57.33
C LEU A 120 57.25 -31.15 57.44
N ASP A 121 57.18 -30.37 58.51
CA ASP A 121 56.11 -29.42 58.76
C ASP A 121 56.17 -28.28 57.75
N LEU A 122 57.35 -27.75 57.43
CA LEU A 122 57.52 -26.70 56.42
C LEU A 122 57.04 -27.16 55.03
N ASP A 123 57.39 -28.37 54.61
CA ASP A 123 56.94 -28.96 53.33
C ASP A 123 55.42 -29.19 53.32
N SER A 124 54.88 -29.74 54.41
CA SER A 124 53.43 -30.01 54.54
C SER A 124 52.61 -28.72 54.60
N ASN A 125 53.08 -27.72 55.34
CA ASN A 125 52.43 -26.42 55.48
C ASN A 125 52.48 -25.63 54.17
N GLN A 126 53.57 -25.72 53.39
CA GLN A 126 53.60 -25.12 52.05
C GLN A 126 52.47 -25.64 51.16
N LEU A 127 52.25 -26.96 51.13
CA LEU A 127 51.14 -27.52 50.38
C LEU A 127 49.78 -27.09 50.94
N PHE A 128 49.61 -27.09 52.26
CA PHE A 128 48.37 -26.70 52.92
C PHE A 128 48.00 -25.24 52.64
N PHE A 129 48.97 -24.34 52.76
CA PHE A 129 48.77 -22.91 52.54
C PHE A 129 48.46 -22.57 51.08
N LEU A 130 49.11 -23.25 50.13
CA LEU A 130 48.77 -23.14 48.70
C LEU A 130 47.33 -23.59 48.41
N ILE A 131 46.84 -24.65 49.06
CA ILE A 131 45.46 -25.12 48.88
C ILE A 131 44.44 -24.11 49.45
N GLN A 132 44.74 -23.51 50.61
CA GLN A 132 43.91 -22.46 51.19
C GLN A 132 43.84 -21.22 50.28
N GLU A 133 44.98 -20.76 49.77
CA GLU A 133 45.09 -19.63 48.83
C GLU A 133 44.32 -19.92 47.53
N LEU A 134 44.46 -21.14 47.00
CA LEU A 134 43.70 -21.56 45.82
C LEU A 134 42.19 -21.57 46.08
N ASN A 135 41.75 -22.11 47.21
CA ASN A 135 40.32 -22.17 47.57
C ASN A 135 39.71 -20.77 47.71
N ASP A 136 40.44 -19.84 48.32
CA ASP A 136 40.04 -18.45 48.43
C ASP A 136 40.01 -17.75 47.05
N GLY A 137 41.00 -18.03 46.20
CA GLY A 137 41.02 -17.57 44.80
C GLY A 137 39.82 -18.07 43.99
N LEU A 138 39.45 -19.34 44.15
CA LEU A 138 38.27 -19.94 43.50
C LEU A 138 36.96 -19.36 44.04
N THR A 139 36.89 -19.06 45.34
CA THR A 139 35.70 -18.46 45.96
C THR A 139 35.47 -17.04 45.43
N ASN A 140 36.53 -16.32 45.10
CA ASN A 140 36.48 -14.97 44.52
C ASN A 140 36.41 -14.96 42.98
N ALA A 141 36.41 -16.12 42.33
CA ALA A 141 36.33 -16.23 40.88
C ALA A 141 34.88 -16.14 40.38
N LEU A 142 34.73 -15.81 39.09
CA LEU A 142 33.46 -15.96 38.40
C LEU A 142 33.12 -17.45 38.29
N THR A 143 31.97 -17.86 38.81
CA THR A 143 31.52 -19.27 38.80
C THR A 143 30.30 -19.45 37.91
N LEU A 144 30.10 -20.63 37.34
CA LEU A 144 28.85 -20.96 36.65
C LEU A 144 27.73 -21.25 37.66
N ASP A 145 26.51 -20.80 37.37
CA ASP A 145 25.31 -21.19 38.11
C ASP A 145 24.73 -22.52 37.60
N SER A 146 23.58 -22.93 38.17
CA SER A 146 22.89 -24.18 37.80
C SER A 146 22.37 -24.19 36.35
N ASP A 147 22.24 -23.01 35.75
CA ASP A 147 21.71 -22.83 34.40
C ASP A 147 22.85 -22.63 33.38
N ASN A 148 24.11 -22.82 33.80
CA ASN A 148 25.33 -22.62 33.02
C ASN A 148 25.59 -21.17 32.59
N TYR A 149 25.14 -20.18 33.37
CA TYR A 149 25.54 -18.78 33.18
C TYR A 149 26.64 -18.40 34.15
N TRP A 150 27.54 -17.53 33.69
CA TRP A 150 28.55 -16.93 34.56
C TRP A 150 27.89 -16.01 35.59
N ASN A 151 28.04 -16.33 36.86
CA ASN A 151 27.46 -15.61 37.98
C ASN A 151 28.50 -14.72 38.66
N GLY A 152 28.33 -13.40 38.54
CA GLY A 152 29.17 -12.39 39.21
C GLY A 152 28.97 -12.27 40.72
N GLN A 153 28.09 -13.08 41.31
CA GLN A 153 27.79 -13.12 42.75
C GLN A 153 27.38 -11.75 43.34
N GLY A 154 26.85 -10.85 42.50
CA GLY A 154 26.46 -9.49 42.90
C GLY A 154 27.61 -8.47 42.89
N TYR A 155 28.81 -8.85 42.47
CA TYR A 155 29.93 -7.92 42.29
C TYR A 155 29.96 -7.31 40.89
N ALA A 156 30.41 -6.06 40.81
CA ALA A 156 30.61 -5.37 39.54
C ALA A 156 31.85 -5.93 38.80
N SER A 157 31.75 -6.10 37.49
CA SER A 157 32.86 -6.43 36.61
C SER A 157 33.46 -5.15 35.98
N ARG A 158 34.78 -5.12 35.79
CA ARG A 158 35.52 -4.04 35.10
C ARG A 158 36.74 -4.62 34.39
N ASN A 159 37.44 -3.80 33.60
CA ASN A 159 38.65 -4.19 32.85
C ASN A 159 38.40 -5.33 31.83
N CYS A 160 37.20 -5.37 31.24
CA CYS A 160 36.95 -6.15 30.03
C CYS A 160 37.44 -5.37 28.81
N LEU A 161 38.00 -6.08 27.83
CA LEU A 161 38.22 -5.51 26.51
C LEU A 161 36.88 -5.24 25.81
N PRO A 162 36.83 -4.30 24.86
CA PRO A 162 35.68 -4.13 23.98
C PRO A 162 35.28 -5.47 23.32
N ALA A 163 33.98 -5.74 23.21
CA ALA A 163 33.48 -6.89 22.46
C ALA A 163 33.93 -6.82 20.99
N ASP A 164 34.52 -7.91 20.48
CA ASP A 164 34.96 -8.09 19.09
C ASP A 164 34.03 -9.01 18.27
N THR A 165 33.05 -9.62 18.93
CA THR A 165 32.05 -10.52 18.34
C THR A 165 30.66 -10.26 18.93
N GLY A 166 29.61 -10.68 18.23
CA GLY A 166 28.22 -10.46 18.63
C GLY A 166 27.77 -11.17 19.93
N SER A 167 28.58 -12.08 20.45
CA SER A 167 28.32 -12.79 21.73
C SER A 167 29.26 -12.34 22.86
N GLY A 168 30.06 -11.30 22.63
CA GLY A 168 31.01 -10.76 23.60
C GLY A 168 30.36 -9.89 24.67
N TRP A 169 31.11 -9.62 25.74
CA TRP A 169 30.69 -8.66 26.77
C TRP A 169 30.91 -7.23 26.29
N VAL A 170 29.86 -6.44 26.23
CA VAL A 170 29.91 -5.05 25.77
C VAL A 170 30.41 -4.14 26.90
N THR A 171 31.38 -3.28 26.59
CA THR A 171 31.85 -2.26 27.54
C THR A 171 30.85 -1.11 27.65
N LEU A 172 30.86 -0.38 28.78
CA LEU A 172 30.03 0.82 28.93
C LEU A 172 30.32 1.85 27.83
N GLN A 173 31.59 2.00 27.43
CA GLN A 173 31.98 2.88 26.34
C GLN A 173 31.32 2.47 25.02
N GLN A 174 31.36 1.19 24.64
CA GLN A 174 30.70 0.71 23.42
C GLN A 174 29.19 0.98 23.44
N MET A 175 28.54 0.86 24.61
CA MET A 175 27.12 1.18 24.74
C MET A 175 26.89 2.69 24.62
N GLN A 176 27.73 3.52 25.23
CA GLN A 176 27.66 4.98 25.12
C GLN A 176 27.90 5.45 23.69
N ASP A 177 28.84 4.85 22.97
CA ASP A 177 29.11 5.13 21.55
C ASP A 177 27.93 4.70 20.67
N ALA A 178 27.33 3.54 20.95
CA ALA A 178 26.13 3.08 20.25
C ALA A 178 24.92 4.00 20.48
N ILE A 179 24.76 4.53 21.70
CA ILE A 179 23.71 5.50 22.03
C ILE A 179 24.02 6.87 21.42
N ALA A 180 25.26 7.34 21.48
CA ALA A 180 25.67 8.62 20.92
C ALA A 180 25.61 8.63 19.39
N GLY A 181 25.81 7.49 18.73
CA GLY A 181 25.57 7.31 17.31
C GLY A 181 24.10 7.41 16.90
N VAL A 182 23.16 7.39 17.86
CA VAL A 182 21.77 7.82 17.67
C VAL A 182 21.71 9.33 17.85
N ASP A 183 22.31 10.07 16.92
CA ASP A 183 22.02 11.50 16.78
C ASP A 183 20.53 11.62 16.47
N THR A 184 19.78 12.08 17.46
CA THR A 184 18.39 12.51 17.31
C THR A 184 18.33 13.38 16.06
N ALA A 185 17.52 13.01 15.06
CA ALA A 185 17.33 13.83 13.86
C ALA A 185 17.02 15.25 14.30
N THR A 186 18.01 16.13 14.18
CA THR A 186 17.92 17.49 14.69
C THR A 186 17.40 18.32 13.54
N VAL A 187 16.07 18.36 13.40
CA VAL A 187 15.38 19.31 12.53
C VAL A 187 15.34 20.64 13.28
N ASP A 188 16.50 21.24 13.47
CA ASP A 188 16.62 22.45 14.28
C ASP A 188 17.40 23.46 13.46
N ASN A 189 16.66 24.18 12.60
CA ASN A 189 16.68 25.63 12.41
C ASN A 189 16.06 26.00 11.06
N ALA A 190 14.80 26.46 11.09
CA ALA A 190 14.30 27.26 9.98
C ALA A 190 15.10 28.56 9.93
N THR A 191 16.08 28.63 9.03
CA THR A 191 16.89 29.85 8.85
C THR A 191 16.15 30.79 7.92
N GLN A 192 16.07 32.07 8.31
CA GLN A 192 15.38 33.10 7.55
C GLN A 192 16.37 34.19 7.14
N TRP A 193 16.31 34.57 5.86
CA TRP A 193 17.00 35.73 5.31
C TRP A 193 15.97 36.75 4.83
N SER A 194 16.33 38.03 4.90
CA SER A 194 15.49 39.12 4.44
C SER A 194 16.31 40.11 3.62
N PHE A 195 15.80 40.46 2.44
CA PHE A 195 16.43 41.38 1.50
C PHE A 195 15.43 42.43 1.01
N THR A 196 15.94 43.45 0.34
CA THR A 196 15.13 44.46 -0.34
C THR A 196 15.55 44.53 -1.80
N GLY A 197 14.59 44.37 -2.71
CA GLY A 197 14.79 44.51 -4.14
C GLY A 197 15.26 45.92 -4.49
N ASN A 198 16.15 46.02 -5.49
CA ASN A 198 16.66 47.30 -6.00
C ASN A 198 16.25 47.55 -7.46
N GLY A 199 15.48 46.64 -8.08
CA GLY A 199 15.07 46.71 -9.48
C GLY A 199 16.11 46.24 -10.50
N VAL A 200 17.27 45.75 -10.06
CA VAL A 200 18.40 45.38 -10.93
C VAL A 200 19.03 44.03 -10.55
N LEU A 201 19.24 43.79 -9.26
CA LEU A 201 19.88 42.59 -8.74
C LEU A 201 18.91 41.41 -8.77
N THR A 202 19.36 40.29 -9.33
CA THR A 202 18.64 39.02 -9.36
C THR A 202 19.11 38.04 -8.30
N ASP A 203 20.30 38.27 -7.75
CA ASP A 203 21.05 37.27 -6.98
C ASP A 203 21.12 37.65 -5.50
N PHE A 204 20.68 36.76 -4.63
CA PHE A 204 20.62 36.96 -3.18
C PHE A 204 21.26 35.77 -2.46
N THR A 205 22.44 35.99 -1.87
CA THR A 205 23.22 34.93 -1.19
C THR A 205 22.64 34.57 0.17
N LEU A 206 22.45 33.28 0.43
CA LEU A 206 21.97 32.74 1.71
C LEU A 206 23.14 32.55 2.68
N THR A 207 23.73 33.67 3.12
CA THR A 207 24.96 33.66 3.92
C THR A 207 24.85 32.81 5.18
N GLY A 208 25.86 31.98 5.42
CA GLY A 208 25.99 31.13 6.60
C GLY A 208 25.17 29.84 6.53
N LEU A 209 24.64 29.47 5.37
CA LEU A 209 23.97 28.19 5.18
C LEU A 209 24.98 27.06 4.97
N GLY A 210 26.06 27.29 4.20
CA GLY A 210 27.17 26.35 4.02
C GLY A 210 26.79 24.94 3.51
N LEU A 211 25.65 24.82 2.82
CA LEU A 211 25.10 23.56 2.32
C LEU A 211 24.61 23.72 0.87
N ASN A 212 24.78 22.68 0.06
CA ASN A 212 24.17 22.59 -1.26
C ASN A 212 22.67 22.26 -1.13
N ILE A 213 21.82 23.05 -1.76
CA ILE A 213 20.36 22.89 -1.71
C ILE A 213 19.74 23.00 -3.11
N VAL A 214 18.54 22.44 -3.29
CA VAL A 214 17.75 22.64 -4.51
C VAL A 214 16.64 23.68 -4.30
N ALA A 215 16.18 24.31 -5.38
CA ALA A 215 15.16 25.38 -5.30
C ALA A 215 13.86 24.97 -4.60
N ALA A 216 13.50 23.68 -4.63
CA ALA A 216 12.33 23.14 -3.94
C ALA A 216 12.49 23.04 -2.40
N GLN A 217 13.72 23.10 -1.87
CA GLN A 217 14.01 23.03 -0.42
C GLN A 217 13.97 24.40 0.26
N VAL A 218 13.72 25.47 -0.51
CA VAL A 218 13.67 26.85 -0.02
C VAL A 218 12.30 27.43 -0.33
N TRP A 219 11.76 28.21 0.60
CA TRP A 219 10.59 29.05 0.34
C TRP A 219 11.02 30.50 0.18
N VAL A 220 10.58 31.12 -0.92
CA VAL A 220 10.86 32.52 -1.24
C VAL A 220 9.54 33.29 -1.34
N TRP A 221 9.45 34.39 -0.59
CA TRP A 221 8.34 35.34 -0.65
C TRP A 221 8.84 36.69 -1.18
N GLN A 222 8.11 37.28 -2.11
CA GLN A 222 8.31 38.66 -2.58
C GLN A 222 7.04 39.46 -2.29
N ASN A 223 7.14 40.51 -1.48
CA ASN A 223 5.99 41.27 -0.95
C ASN A 223 4.89 40.39 -0.33
N GLY A 224 5.30 39.30 0.33
CA GLY A 224 4.39 38.31 0.93
C GLY A 224 3.77 37.31 -0.03
N VAL A 225 4.08 37.38 -1.35
CA VAL A 225 3.63 36.40 -2.36
C VAL A 225 4.69 35.33 -2.56
N ILE A 226 4.29 34.06 -2.41
CA ILE A 226 5.17 32.90 -2.64
C ILE A 226 5.58 32.85 -4.12
N GLN A 227 6.88 32.72 -4.36
CA GLN A 227 7.47 32.53 -5.67
C GLN A 227 7.60 31.04 -5.99
N LYS A 228 7.54 30.66 -7.26
CA LYS A 228 7.65 29.28 -7.71
C LYS A 228 9.12 28.92 -8.00
N PRO A 229 9.65 27.83 -7.41
CA PRO A 229 10.94 27.28 -7.77
C PRO A 229 11.04 27.01 -9.28
N VAL A 230 12.22 27.18 -9.86
CA VAL A 230 12.58 27.00 -11.29
C VAL A 230 11.89 27.97 -12.26
N THR A 231 10.69 28.46 -11.93
CA THR A 231 9.93 29.41 -12.79
C THR A 231 10.25 30.86 -12.44
N ASP A 232 10.23 31.20 -11.15
CA ASP A 232 10.41 32.58 -10.66
C ASP A 232 11.83 32.78 -10.08
N TYR A 233 12.45 31.71 -9.57
CA TYR A 233 13.84 31.69 -9.09
C TYR A 233 14.48 30.30 -9.21
N ASP A 234 15.81 30.24 -9.24
CA ASP A 234 16.61 29.01 -9.10
C ASP A 234 17.68 29.16 -8.01
N ILE A 235 18.41 28.08 -7.69
CA ILE A 235 19.53 28.09 -6.73
C ILE A 235 20.84 27.81 -7.45
N ASP A 236 21.78 28.74 -7.32
CA ASP A 236 23.18 28.50 -7.66
C ASP A 236 23.97 28.03 -6.42
N ASN A 237 24.59 26.86 -6.52
CA ASN A 237 25.44 26.25 -5.50
C ASN A 237 26.93 26.29 -5.88
N SER A 238 27.34 27.16 -6.81
CA SER A 238 28.72 27.22 -7.30
C SER A 238 29.72 27.83 -6.30
N GLY A 239 29.26 28.48 -5.23
CA GLY A 239 30.06 29.08 -4.16
C GLY A 239 29.90 28.40 -2.79
N ASP A 240 30.56 28.97 -1.77
CA ASP A 240 30.54 28.44 -0.39
C ASP A 240 29.14 28.54 0.27
N ASP A 241 28.34 29.53 -0.11
CA ASP A 241 26.95 29.68 0.29
C ASP A 241 26.06 29.71 -0.97
N PRO A 242 24.88 29.06 -0.94
CA PRO A 242 23.96 29.05 -2.08
C PRO A 242 23.34 30.42 -2.33
N VAL A 243 23.04 30.70 -3.60
CA VAL A 243 22.49 31.97 -4.07
C VAL A 243 21.12 31.74 -4.69
N VAL A 244 20.10 32.46 -4.22
CA VAL A 244 18.80 32.51 -4.89
C VAL A 244 18.88 33.47 -6.06
N GLN A 245 18.65 32.96 -7.27
CA GLN A 245 18.70 33.72 -8.52
C GLN A 245 17.28 33.89 -9.08
N PHE A 246 16.72 35.08 -8.95
CA PHE A 246 15.42 35.42 -9.53
C PHE A 246 15.51 35.50 -11.06
N VAL A 247 14.49 34.95 -11.74
CA VAL A 247 14.37 35.04 -13.21
C VAL A 247 14.10 36.48 -13.65
N THR A 248 13.39 37.26 -12.84
CA THR A 248 13.18 38.70 -13.04
C THR A 248 13.57 39.45 -11.77
N ALA A 249 14.40 40.50 -11.90
CA ALA A 249 14.86 41.29 -10.76
C ALA A 249 13.69 41.86 -9.96
N PRO A 250 13.61 41.61 -8.64
CA PRO A 250 12.62 42.22 -7.77
C PRO A 250 12.69 43.75 -7.83
N ALA A 251 11.53 44.42 -7.86
CA ALA A 251 11.46 45.86 -8.05
C ALA A 251 12.08 46.62 -6.88
N SER A 252 12.43 47.88 -7.09
CA SER A 252 13.01 48.72 -6.04
C SER A 252 12.02 48.88 -4.88
N GLY A 253 12.42 48.45 -3.69
CA GLY A 253 11.60 48.50 -2.48
C GLY A 253 10.78 47.23 -2.20
N ASP A 254 10.83 46.22 -3.06
CA ASP A 254 10.18 44.94 -2.80
C ASP A 254 10.83 44.24 -1.60
N THR A 255 10.03 43.73 -0.67
CA THR A 255 10.53 42.93 0.45
C THR A 255 10.68 41.49 0.02
N ILE A 256 11.87 40.91 0.21
CA ILE A 256 12.15 39.52 -0.12
C ILE A 256 12.44 38.77 1.18
N GLU A 257 11.68 37.73 1.45
CA GLU A 257 11.91 36.84 2.59
C GLU A 257 12.20 35.43 2.08
N ILE A 258 13.24 34.81 2.62
CA ILE A 258 13.69 33.48 2.20
C ILE A 258 13.81 32.62 3.44
N ARG A 259 13.23 31.42 3.42
CA ARG A 259 13.31 30.45 4.51
C ARG A 259 13.76 29.11 4.00
N SER A 260 14.74 28.51 4.66
CA SER A 260 15.16 27.13 4.44
C SER A 260 15.00 26.34 5.73
N ILE A 261 14.40 25.15 5.64
CA ILE A 261 14.45 24.16 6.72
C ILE A 261 15.55 23.18 6.34
N HIS A 262 16.56 23.11 7.20
CA HIS A 262 17.66 22.16 7.07
C HIS A 262 17.91 21.50 8.42
N GLY A 263 18.58 20.35 8.38
CA GLY A 263 18.89 19.56 9.55
C GLY A 263 19.73 18.36 9.16
N THR A 264 20.40 17.79 10.14
CA THR A 264 21.18 16.56 9.95
C THR A 264 20.29 15.37 10.25
N VAL A 265 20.05 14.53 9.25
CA VAL A 265 19.51 13.19 9.45
C VAL A 265 20.69 12.24 9.41
N THR A 266 21.13 11.76 10.57
CA THR A 266 22.13 10.70 10.64
C THR A 266 21.46 9.42 10.15
N ALA A 267 21.80 9.02 8.92
CA ALA A 267 21.26 7.85 8.26
C ALA A 267 21.65 6.56 9.01
N ILE A 268 20.78 6.08 9.91
CA ILE A 268 20.73 4.65 10.28
C ILE A 268 19.86 3.87 9.28
N PHE A 269 19.04 4.57 8.50
CA PHE A 269 18.46 4.02 7.29
C PHE A 269 19.39 4.37 6.14
N ASP A 270 20.14 3.36 5.69
CA ASP A 270 20.75 3.34 4.36
C ASP A 270 19.74 3.98 3.39
N GLU A 271 20.20 4.91 2.57
CA GLU A 271 19.40 5.55 1.55
C GLU A 271 18.68 4.43 0.79
N VAL A 272 17.38 4.26 1.03
CA VAL A 272 16.56 3.42 0.19
C VAL A 272 16.46 4.22 -1.10
N ASP A 273 17.45 4.02 -1.97
CA ASP A 273 17.54 4.54 -3.33
C ASP A 273 16.50 3.83 -4.20
N GLY A 274 15.26 4.03 -3.77
CA GLY A 274 14.14 3.17 -4.02
C GLY A 274 12.90 3.84 -3.48
N SER A 275 12.74 5.13 -3.81
CA SER A 275 11.47 5.72 -4.25
C SER A 275 10.21 4.98 -3.76
N ILE A 276 9.97 4.95 -2.45
CA ILE A 276 8.73 4.36 -1.91
C ILE A 276 7.55 5.30 -2.21
N ILE A 277 7.85 6.56 -2.54
CA ILE A 277 6.91 7.52 -3.09
C ILE A 277 7.60 8.29 -4.21
N THR A 278 7.96 7.62 -5.31
CA THR A 278 7.72 8.31 -6.57
C THR A 278 6.22 8.53 -6.55
N ASP A 279 5.82 9.79 -6.56
CA ASP A 279 4.71 10.17 -7.40
C ASP A 279 4.97 9.45 -8.74
N GLU A 280 4.40 8.25 -8.90
CA GLU A 280 4.02 7.72 -10.19
C GLU A 280 2.95 8.71 -10.65
N THR A 281 3.43 9.89 -11.04
CA THR A 281 2.71 10.83 -11.86
C THR A 281 2.23 9.93 -12.98
N ILE A 282 0.92 9.74 -13.02
CA ILE A 282 0.26 8.86 -13.97
C ILE A 282 0.67 9.37 -15.36
N ASP A 283 1.75 8.83 -15.91
CA ASP A 283 2.23 9.20 -17.22
C ASP A 283 1.18 8.66 -18.20
N PRO A 284 0.42 9.54 -18.88
CA PRO A 284 -0.59 9.09 -19.81
C PRO A 284 0.02 8.31 -20.98
N ALA A 285 1.34 8.41 -21.24
CA ALA A 285 2.03 7.74 -22.32
C ALA A 285 2.38 6.27 -22.03
N THR A 286 2.41 5.84 -20.77
CA THR A 286 2.75 4.45 -20.38
C THR A 286 1.54 3.60 -19.97
N LYS A 287 0.32 4.08 -20.25
CA LYS A 287 -0.91 3.35 -19.93
C LYS A 287 -1.03 2.08 -20.78
N LEU A 288 -0.88 0.95 -20.10
CA LEU A 288 -0.76 -0.42 -20.59
C LEU A 288 0.57 -0.70 -21.32
N LYS A 289 1.51 -1.32 -20.60
CA LYS A 289 2.56 -2.11 -21.24
C LYS A 289 1.89 -3.25 -22.03
N THR A 290 1.79 -3.10 -23.34
CA THR A 290 1.28 -4.12 -24.27
C THR A 290 2.38 -5.06 -24.77
N SER A 291 3.58 -5.03 -24.18
CA SER A 291 4.67 -5.93 -24.54
C SER A 291 4.34 -7.37 -24.11
N SER A 292 4.43 -8.30 -25.06
CA SER A 292 4.16 -9.72 -24.84
C SER A 292 5.08 -10.27 -23.73
N GLY A 293 4.50 -10.58 -22.56
CA GLY A 293 5.22 -11.23 -21.47
C GLY A 293 4.96 -10.66 -20.07
N ASP A 294 4.42 -9.44 -19.97
CA ASP A 294 4.22 -8.81 -18.66
C ASP A 294 2.81 -9.05 -18.10
N ASN A 295 2.76 -9.62 -16.90
CA ASN A 295 1.53 -9.89 -16.16
C ASN A 295 0.94 -8.59 -15.58
N THR A 296 0.18 -7.84 -16.37
CA THR A 296 -0.60 -6.70 -15.85
C THR A 296 -1.73 -7.22 -14.96
N ARG A 297 -1.61 -6.95 -13.65
CA ARG A 297 -2.63 -7.33 -12.66
C ARG A 297 -3.69 -6.23 -12.59
N PHE A 298 -4.90 -6.52 -13.07
CA PHE A 298 -6.04 -5.64 -12.84
C PHE A 298 -6.77 -6.05 -11.56
N ILE A 299 -7.10 -5.06 -10.73
CA ILE A 299 -7.94 -5.23 -9.55
C ILE A 299 -9.40 -5.12 -10.02
N ILE A 300 -10.12 -6.23 -10.03
CA ILE A 300 -11.57 -6.22 -10.30
C ILE A 300 -12.29 -5.94 -8.98
N ILE A 301 -12.84 -4.74 -8.87
CA ILE A 301 -13.71 -4.35 -7.77
C ILE A 301 -15.12 -4.84 -8.10
N GLY A 302 -15.65 -5.75 -7.28
CA GLY A 302 -17.00 -6.25 -7.45
C GLY A 302 -18.05 -5.17 -7.16
N SER A 303 -19.31 -5.43 -7.49
CA SER A 303 -20.45 -4.51 -7.27
C SER A 303 -20.66 -4.09 -5.80
N SER A 304 -20.03 -4.79 -4.86
CA SER A 304 -20.01 -4.46 -3.43
C SER A 304 -18.90 -3.46 -3.03
N GLY A 305 -18.09 -2.98 -3.98
CA GLY A 305 -16.97 -2.07 -3.72
C GLY A 305 -15.75 -2.74 -3.08
N ARG A 306 -15.77 -4.07 -2.90
CA ARG A 306 -14.62 -4.85 -2.39
C ARG A 306 -13.90 -5.54 -3.54
N VAL A 307 -12.58 -5.67 -3.41
CA VAL A 307 -11.75 -6.42 -4.36
C VAL A 307 -12.21 -7.88 -4.34
N SER A 308 -12.76 -8.35 -5.47
CA SER A 308 -13.38 -9.67 -5.54
C SER A 308 -12.33 -10.76 -5.68
N THR A 309 -11.38 -10.60 -6.60
CA THR A 309 -10.25 -11.53 -6.84
C THR A 309 -9.15 -10.78 -7.60
N ILE A 310 -7.87 -11.09 -7.33
CA ILE A 310 -6.75 -10.71 -8.20
C ILE A 310 -6.61 -11.82 -9.25
N ALA A 311 -7.23 -11.64 -10.41
CA ALA A 311 -7.09 -12.59 -11.52
C ALA A 311 -6.07 -12.05 -12.53
N GLN A 312 -5.13 -12.89 -12.97
CA GLN A 312 -4.22 -12.56 -14.06
C GLN A 312 -4.98 -12.59 -15.39
N LEU A 313 -5.15 -11.43 -16.02
CA LEU A 313 -5.52 -11.34 -17.42
C LEU A 313 -4.26 -11.60 -18.25
N THR A 314 -4.12 -12.80 -18.79
CA THR A 314 -3.05 -13.12 -19.74
C THR A 314 -3.41 -12.57 -21.12
N HIS A 315 -2.41 -12.42 -21.99
CA HIS A 315 -2.62 -12.01 -23.38
C HIS A 315 -3.66 -12.90 -24.10
N GLY A 316 -3.74 -14.19 -23.76
CA GLY A 316 -4.73 -15.12 -24.32
C GLY A 316 -6.19 -14.71 -24.04
N HIS A 317 -6.49 -14.10 -22.89
CA HIS A 317 -7.85 -13.66 -22.58
C HIS A 317 -8.32 -12.46 -23.43
N ILE A 318 -7.39 -11.71 -24.04
CA ILE A 318 -7.68 -10.52 -24.87
C ILE A 318 -7.51 -10.85 -26.36
N GLN A 319 -6.55 -11.72 -26.71
CA GLN A 319 -6.34 -12.18 -28.09
C GLN A 319 -7.59 -12.86 -28.66
N ASP A 320 -8.32 -13.60 -27.80
CA ASP A 320 -9.55 -14.27 -28.23
C ASP A 320 -10.73 -13.32 -28.32
N PHE A 321 -10.64 -12.06 -27.88
CA PHE A 321 -11.75 -11.11 -28.03
C PHE A 321 -12.00 -10.80 -29.51
N ASP A 322 -10.94 -10.57 -30.28
CA ASP A 322 -11.07 -10.31 -31.71
C ASP A 322 -11.58 -11.57 -32.43
N SER A 323 -11.05 -12.75 -32.12
CA SER A 323 -11.57 -14.03 -32.66
C SER A 323 -12.97 -14.40 -32.19
N ALA A 324 -13.39 -14.05 -30.96
CA ALA A 324 -14.73 -14.33 -30.46
C ALA A 324 -15.78 -13.36 -31.01
N VAL A 325 -15.38 -12.13 -31.34
CA VAL A 325 -16.29 -11.13 -31.95
C VAL A 325 -16.33 -11.28 -33.48
N THR A 326 -15.22 -11.59 -34.13
CA THR A 326 -15.16 -11.78 -35.59
C THR A 326 -15.49 -13.21 -36.04
N GLY A 327 -15.32 -14.21 -35.18
CA GLY A 327 -15.60 -15.62 -35.46
C GLY A 327 -17.03 -16.07 -35.20
N LYS A 328 -17.82 -15.28 -34.47
CA LYS A 328 -19.26 -15.53 -34.31
C LYS A 328 -20.03 -14.88 -35.44
N SER A 329 -20.73 -15.69 -36.23
CA SER A 329 -21.73 -15.19 -37.17
C SER A 329 -22.99 -14.78 -36.40
N LEU A 330 -23.81 -13.88 -36.99
CA LEU A 330 -24.96 -13.27 -36.30
C LEU A 330 -25.98 -14.30 -35.78
N ASP A 331 -25.98 -15.48 -36.39
CA ASP A 331 -26.75 -16.68 -36.12
C ASP A 331 -26.30 -17.48 -34.88
N GLU A 332 -25.18 -17.10 -34.26
CA GLU A 332 -24.72 -17.69 -32.99
C GLU A 332 -25.06 -16.84 -31.75
N PHE A 333 -25.79 -15.74 -31.93
CA PHE A 333 -26.36 -14.95 -30.83
C PHE A 333 -27.78 -15.44 -30.52
N ASP A 334 -28.18 -15.42 -29.25
CA ASP A 334 -29.56 -15.74 -28.84
C ASP A 334 -30.58 -14.86 -29.59
N ASP A 335 -31.77 -15.40 -29.85
CA ASP A 335 -32.84 -14.69 -30.53
C ASP A 335 -33.07 -13.30 -29.92
N ALA A 336 -33.15 -12.28 -30.77
CA ALA A 336 -33.39 -10.92 -30.31
C ALA A 336 -34.72 -10.85 -29.56
N ALA A 337 -34.68 -10.52 -28.26
CA ALA A 337 -35.86 -10.43 -27.41
C ALA A 337 -36.84 -9.30 -27.81
N ALA A 338 -36.51 -8.51 -28.84
CA ALA A 338 -37.34 -7.44 -29.38
C ALA A 338 -37.06 -7.21 -30.88
N ASN A 339 -37.95 -6.46 -31.54
CA ASN A 339 -37.80 -6.07 -32.94
C ASN A 339 -36.48 -5.33 -33.18
N ILE A 340 -35.70 -5.78 -34.16
CA ILE A 340 -34.46 -5.13 -34.58
C ILE A 340 -34.81 -3.91 -35.43
N SER A 341 -34.54 -2.70 -34.94
CA SER A 341 -34.71 -1.45 -35.69
C SER A 341 -33.45 -1.11 -36.48
N MET A 342 -33.59 -0.97 -37.80
CA MET A 342 -32.45 -0.67 -38.70
C MET A 342 -32.18 0.82 -38.91
N GLY A 343 -32.88 1.71 -38.19
CA GLY A 343 -32.57 3.14 -38.16
C GLY A 343 -32.56 3.85 -39.51
N GLY A 344 -33.28 3.34 -40.52
CA GLY A 344 -33.33 3.90 -41.88
C GLY A 344 -32.27 3.37 -42.85
N ASN A 345 -31.41 2.46 -42.43
CA ASN A 345 -30.43 1.82 -43.31
C ASN A 345 -31.08 0.75 -44.20
N LYS A 346 -30.66 0.68 -45.46
CA LYS A 346 -31.13 -0.34 -46.42
C LYS A 346 -30.47 -1.69 -46.15
N ILE A 347 -31.24 -2.78 -46.18
CA ILE A 347 -30.68 -4.14 -46.25
C ILE A 347 -30.31 -4.43 -47.69
N THR A 348 -29.02 -4.55 -47.99
CA THR A 348 -28.50 -4.98 -49.30
C THR A 348 -27.98 -6.41 -49.21
N ASN A 349 -27.99 -7.16 -50.32
CA ASN A 349 -27.55 -8.57 -50.40
C ASN A 349 -28.42 -9.59 -49.63
N LEU A 350 -29.70 -9.33 -49.44
CA LEU A 350 -30.67 -10.38 -49.09
C LEU A 350 -30.60 -11.47 -50.17
N SER A 351 -30.24 -12.70 -49.78
CA SER A 351 -30.38 -13.84 -50.67
C SER A 351 -31.86 -14.04 -51.00
N SER A 352 -32.19 -14.59 -52.17
CA SER A 352 -33.56 -14.95 -52.48
C SER A 352 -33.98 -16.12 -51.58
N GLY A 353 -34.49 -15.78 -50.39
CA GLY A 353 -34.87 -16.72 -49.34
C GLY A 353 -35.96 -17.69 -49.77
N ALA A 354 -35.83 -18.94 -49.33
CA ALA A 354 -36.69 -20.06 -49.67
C ALA A 354 -37.90 -20.17 -48.72
N SER A 355 -39.10 -20.16 -49.28
CA SER A 355 -40.36 -20.79 -48.79
C SER A 355 -40.92 -20.45 -47.39
N GLY A 356 -40.19 -19.79 -46.49
CA GLY A 356 -40.67 -19.42 -45.16
C GLY A 356 -41.64 -18.24 -45.21
N SER A 357 -42.82 -18.37 -44.58
CA SER A 357 -43.83 -17.30 -44.54
C SER A 357 -43.44 -16.07 -43.70
N SER A 358 -42.24 -16.06 -43.13
CA SER A 358 -41.80 -15.09 -42.11
C SER A 358 -40.43 -14.49 -42.42
N ASP A 359 -39.87 -14.80 -43.59
CA ASP A 359 -38.55 -14.31 -44.01
C ASP A 359 -38.64 -12.91 -44.60
N ALA A 360 -37.56 -12.14 -44.45
CA ALA A 360 -37.40 -10.90 -45.21
C ALA A 360 -37.32 -11.22 -46.71
N CYS A 361 -38.13 -10.54 -47.52
CA CYS A 361 -38.15 -10.73 -48.97
C CYS A 361 -37.43 -9.60 -49.70
N THR A 362 -36.82 -9.92 -50.83
CA THR A 362 -36.29 -8.90 -51.74
C THR A 362 -37.44 -8.13 -52.40
N VAL A 363 -37.19 -6.88 -52.83
CA VAL A 363 -38.19 -6.06 -53.54
C VAL A 363 -38.75 -6.80 -54.76
N ALA A 364 -37.90 -7.52 -55.51
CA ALA A 364 -38.34 -8.32 -56.65
C ALA A 364 -39.31 -9.46 -56.27
N GLN A 365 -39.09 -10.13 -55.13
CA GLN A 365 -40.01 -11.15 -54.63
C GLN A 365 -41.34 -10.55 -54.17
N MET A 366 -41.30 -9.40 -53.50
CA MET A 366 -42.51 -8.66 -53.13
C MET A 366 -43.31 -8.23 -54.38
N GLU A 367 -42.64 -7.65 -55.38
CA GLU A 367 -43.26 -7.23 -56.63
C GLU A 367 -43.85 -8.42 -57.40
N SER A 368 -43.21 -9.58 -57.40
CA SER A 368 -43.76 -10.82 -57.96
C SER A 368 -45.01 -11.30 -57.20
N HIS A 369 -44.99 -11.23 -55.87
CA HIS A 369 -46.16 -11.58 -55.05
C HIS A 369 -47.32 -10.60 -55.25
N VAL A 370 -47.04 -9.29 -55.31
CA VAL A 370 -48.03 -8.26 -55.61
C VAL A 370 -48.58 -8.43 -57.03
N SER A 371 -47.73 -8.75 -58.01
CA SER A 371 -48.17 -9.00 -59.40
C SER A 371 -49.09 -10.21 -59.51
N SER A 372 -48.80 -11.29 -58.76
CA SER A 372 -49.65 -12.48 -58.72
C SER A 372 -50.96 -12.29 -57.93
N SER A 373 -51.01 -11.37 -56.96
CA SER A 373 -52.22 -11.04 -56.21
C SER A 373 -53.09 -9.96 -56.89
N VAL A 374 -52.50 -9.05 -57.66
CA VAL A 374 -53.22 -8.06 -58.50
C VAL A 374 -53.73 -8.68 -59.80
N GLY A 375 -53.14 -9.79 -60.26
CA GLY A 375 -53.68 -10.62 -61.36
C GLY A 375 -55.03 -11.29 -61.08
N ARG A 376 -55.57 -11.17 -59.85
CA ARG A 376 -56.91 -11.65 -59.46
C ARG A 376 -57.86 -10.51 -59.05
N GLN A 377 -57.71 -9.34 -59.65
CA GLN A 377 -58.84 -8.43 -59.83
C GLN A 377 -59.19 -8.40 -61.32
N THR A 378 -60.20 -9.20 -61.68
CA THR A 378 -60.93 -9.08 -62.94
C THR A 378 -61.39 -7.63 -63.10
N LYS A 379 -60.63 -6.86 -63.86
CA LYS A 379 -60.97 -5.50 -64.26
C LYS A 379 -62.29 -5.57 -65.01
N ALA A 380 -63.33 -5.01 -64.39
CA ALA A 380 -64.64 -4.81 -64.98
C ALA A 380 -64.51 -4.08 -66.33
N GLY A 381 -65.35 -4.49 -67.27
CA GLY A 381 -65.14 -4.30 -68.70
C GLY A 381 -65.11 -2.86 -69.17
N SER A 382 -64.13 -2.56 -70.02
CA SER A 382 -64.41 -1.82 -71.23
C SER A 382 -65.19 -2.75 -72.16
N MET A 383 -66.52 -2.73 -72.06
CA MET A 383 -67.41 -3.37 -73.04
C MET A 383 -67.32 -2.62 -74.37
N GLY A 384 -66.34 -2.99 -75.19
CA GLY A 384 -66.34 -2.69 -76.61
C GLY A 384 -67.43 -3.52 -77.29
N VAL A 385 -68.49 -2.85 -77.73
CA VAL A 385 -69.53 -3.42 -78.58
C VAL A 385 -68.91 -3.75 -79.94
N VAL A 386 -68.66 -5.03 -80.21
CA VAL A 386 -68.38 -5.53 -81.56
C VAL A 386 -69.16 -6.84 -81.75
N GLY A 387 -70.13 -6.80 -82.67
CA GLY A 387 -70.60 -7.95 -83.46
C GLY A 387 -71.36 -9.08 -82.75
N SER A 388 -72.68 -9.06 -82.90
CA SER A 388 -73.61 -10.22 -82.95
C SER A 388 -73.12 -11.55 -82.35
N GLY A 389 -73.48 -11.81 -81.09
CA GLY A 389 -73.39 -13.14 -80.47
C GLY A 389 -74.10 -13.10 -79.13
N GLY A 390 -75.16 -13.90 -78.96
CA GLY A 390 -76.10 -13.83 -77.84
C GLY A 390 -75.44 -13.91 -76.47
N PHE A 391 -75.87 -13.03 -75.56
CA PHE A 391 -75.48 -13.01 -74.16
C PHE A 391 -76.51 -13.82 -73.34
N THR A 392 -76.10 -14.97 -72.81
CA THR A 392 -76.90 -15.72 -71.83
C THR A 392 -76.59 -15.21 -70.43
N THR A 393 -77.50 -14.43 -69.87
CA THR A 393 -77.40 -13.88 -68.51
C THR A 393 -77.87 -14.92 -67.49
N SER A 394 -76.97 -15.61 -66.80
CA SER A 394 -77.36 -16.55 -65.73
C SER A 394 -76.59 -16.43 -64.41
N SER A 395 -75.87 -15.34 -64.11
CA SER A 395 -75.18 -15.28 -62.81
C SER A 395 -74.98 -13.92 -62.13
N LEU A 396 -75.61 -12.84 -62.59
CA LEU A 396 -75.59 -11.58 -61.83
C LEU A 396 -76.86 -11.47 -60.97
N GLY A 397 -76.74 -11.92 -59.71
CA GLY A 397 -77.77 -11.88 -58.68
C GLY A 397 -78.11 -10.46 -58.21
N PHE A 398 -78.81 -9.69 -59.04
CA PHE A 398 -79.51 -8.50 -58.62
C PHE A 398 -80.98 -8.83 -58.35
N GLN A 399 -81.40 -8.68 -57.09
CA GLN A 399 -82.80 -8.76 -56.67
C GLN A 399 -83.59 -7.59 -57.29
N PRO A 400 -84.81 -7.82 -57.80
CA PRO A 400 -85.53 -6.83 -58.60
C PRO A 400 -86.12 -5.74 -57.72
N SER A 401 -85.58 -4.53 -57.82
CA SER A 401 -86.25 -3.32 -57.32
C SER A 401 -87.20 -2.83 -58.41
N VAL A 402 -88.49 -2.72 -58.06
CA VAL A 402 -89.60 -2.37 -58.93
C VAL A 402 -89.38 -1.01 -59.59
N ILE A 403 -89.06 -1.02 -60.89
CA ILE A 403 -89.03 0.19 -61.72
C ILE A 403 -90.48 0.64 -61.95
N THR A 404 -90.85 1.75 -61.33
CA THR A 404 -92.18 2.35 -61.45
C THR A 404 -92.14 3.42 -62.53
N LEU A 405 -92.75 3.15 -63.68
CA LEU A 405 -92.85 4.10 -64.80
C LEU A 405 -94.04 5.03 -64.56
N ILE A 406 -93.80 6.33 -64.50
CA ILE A 406 -94.86 7.35 -64.38
C ILE A 406 -94.93 8.09 -65.70
N ARG A 407 -96.10 8.11 -66.35
CA ARG A 407 -96.32 8.90 -67.57
C ARG A 407 -97.13 10.15 -67.24
N LYS A 408 -96.91 11.22 -68.00
CA LYS A 408 -97.77 12.40 -67.95
C LYS A 408 -98.92 12.20 -68.92
N ASN A 409 -100.16 12.26 -68.46
CA ASN A 409 -101.31 12.15 -69.35
C ASN A 409 -101.54 13.44 -70.14
N SER A 410 -102.47 13.40 -71.10
CA SER A 410 -102.78 14.51 -72.01
C SER A 410 -103.34 15.77 -71.33
N THR A 411 -103.62 15.74 -70.02
CA THR A 411 -104.00 16.92 -69.21
C THR A 411 -102.87 17.44 -68.33
N GLY A 412 -101.67 16.85 -68.41
CA GLY A 412 -100.47 17.33 -67.71
C GLY A 412 -100.25 16.76 -66.30
N ASN A 413 -101.07 15.79 -65.86
CA ASN A 413 -100.88 15.12 -64.57
C ASN A 413 -100.10 13.81 -64.73
N TYR A 414 -99.30 13.45 -63.73
CA TYR A 414 -98.51 12.23 -63.71
C TYR A 414 -99.35 11.05 -63.18
N GLU A 415 -99.48 9.99 -63.97
CA GLU A 415 -100.19 8.76 -63.62
C GLU A 415 -99.26 7.54 -63.72
N ASN A 416 -99.47 6.59 -62.81
CA ASN A 416 -98.63 5.42 -62.69
C ASN A 416 -98.94 4.43 -63.83
N ALA A 417 -98.00 4.25 -64.76
CA ALA A 417 -98.15 3.35 -65.90
C ALA A 417 -97.60 1.97 -65.53
N SER A 418 -98.33 1.23 -64.70
CA SER A 418 -98.04 -0.18 -64.44
C SER A 418 -98.55 -1.03 -65.61
N ALA A 419 -97.80 -1.08 -66.71
CA ALA A 419 -98.00 -2.04 -67.78
C ALA A 419 -96.89 -3.10 -67.74
N SER A 420 -97.26 -4.29 -67.30
CA SER A 420 -96.48 -5.52 -67.36
C SER A 420 -96.16 -5.89 -68.80
N PHE A 421 -94.96 -5.56 -69.28
CA PHE A 421 -94.46 -5.98 -70.59
C PHE A 421 -93.59 -7.24 -70.44
N PHE A 422 -94.24 -8.37 -70.13
CA PHE A 422 -93.69 -9.69 -70.44
C PHE A 422 -94.31 -10.12 -71.76
N GLY A 423 -93.55 -10.00 -72.84
CA GLY A 423 -93.93 -10.41 -74.18
C GLY A 423 -92.70 -10.48 -75.05
N ASP A 424 -92.20 -11.71 -75.21
CA ASP A 424 -91.08 -12.08 -76.08
C ASP A 424 -91.40 -11.66 -77.53
N HIS A 425 -90.68 -10.66 -78.04
CA HIS A 425 -90.74 -10.27 -79.44
C HIS A 425 -89.33 -10.13 -80.01
N SER A 426 -88.88 -11.25 -80.57
CA SER A 426 -87.82 -11.32 -81.57
C SER A 426 -88.33 -10.72 -82.89
N GLY A 427 -88.00 -9.45 -83.13
CA GLY A 427 -88.27 -8.76 -84.39
C GLY A 427 -87.76 -7.31 -84.32
N PRO A 428 -87.16 -6.76 -85.40
CA PRO A 428 -86.55 -5.44 -85.37
C PRO A 428 -87.64 -4.37 -85.34
N VAL A 429 -87.82 -3.72 -84.18
CA VAL A 429 -88.65 -2.52 -84.07
C VAL A 429 -87.86 -1.34 -84.62
N SER A 430 -87.87 -1.25 -85.94
CA SER A 430 -87.77 0.01 -86.65
C SER A 430 -89.04 0.83 -86.41
N ALA A 431 -88.88 2.16 -86.38
CA ALA A 431 -89.94 3.18 -86.34
C ALA A 431 -90.56 3.52 -84.97
N LEU A 432 -89.74 4.05 -84.06
CA LEU A 432 -90.01 5.35 -83.43
C LEU A 432 -88.67 6.09 -83.32
N GLY A 433 -88.46 7.09 -84.19
CA GLY A 433 -87.24 7.88 -84.25
C GLY A 433 -87.15 8.92 -83.13
N GLU A 434 -87.05 8.46 -81.88
CA GLU A 434 -86.76 9.34 -80.74
C GLU A 434 -85.62 8.71 -79.91
N SER A 435 -84.48 9.40 -79.87
CA SER A 435 -83.31 9.04 -79.08
C SER A 435 -83.59 9.24 -77.59
N VAL A 436 -83.40 8.20 -76.78
CA VAL A 436 -83.45 8.33 -75.31
C VAL A 436 -82.04 8.60 -74.82
N GLU A 437 -81.80 9.84 -74.39
CA GLU A 437 -80.55 10.29 -73.76
C GLU A 437 -80.63 10.05 -72.25
N VAL A 438 -79.72 9.25 -71.70
CA VAL A 438 -79.61 9.02 -70.25
C VAL A 438 -78.43 9.84 -69.73
N GLN A 439 -78.71 11.00 -69.14
CA GLN A 439 -77.72 11.83 -68.45
C GLN A 439 -77.79 11.59 -66.94
N PHE A 440 -76.67 11.17 -66.35
CA PHE A 440 -76.49 11.13 -64.90
C PHE A 440 -75.95 12.49 -64.44
N PHE A 441 -76.74 13.23 -63.66
CA PHE A 441 -76.36 14.53 -63.13
C PHE A 441 -75.55 14.37 -61.84
N SER A 442 -74.28 14.75 -61.86
CA SER A 442 -73.54 15.13 -60.65
C SER A 442 -73.60 16.65 -60.50
N ASN A 443 -73.76 17.12 -59.27
CA ASN A 443 -74.06 18.52 -58.96
C ASN A 443 -73.01 19.50 -59.54
N GLY A 444 -73.49 20.44 -60.35
CA GLY A 444 -72.90 21.78 -60.47
C GLY A 444 -72.07 22.06 -61.71
N PHE A 445 -72.69 22.22 -62.87
CA PHE A 445 -72.32 23.22 -63.90
C PHE A 445 -73.51 23.42 -64.85
N GLY A 446 -73.99 24.65 -64.98
CA GLY A 446 -75.20 24.98 -65.73
C GLY A 446 -75.03 24.84 -67.25
N PHE A 447 -76.02 24.21 -67.90
CA PHE A 447 -76.22 24.22 -69.35
C PHE A 447 -77.64 24.69 -69.68
N THR A 448 -77.80 25.43 -70.77
CA THR A 448 -79.09 25.83 -71.33
C THR A 448 -79.43 24.87 -72.48
N PRO A 449 -80.43 23.97 -72.37
CA PRO A 449 -80.75 23.02 -73.43
C PRO A 449 -81.68 23.67 -74.47
N THR A 450 -81.30 23.60 -75.75
CA THR A 450 -82.20 23.92 -76.86
C THR A 450 -83.09 22.73 -77.20
N ASN A 451 -84.38 22.98 -77.09
CA ASN A 451 -85.53 22.09 -77.25
C ASN A 451 -85.72 21.62 -78.71
N THR A 452 -85.77 20.31 -78.96
CA THR A 452 -86.62 19.69 -80.00
C THR A 452 -86.68 18.16 -79.78
N GLY A 453 -87.81 17.65 -79.26
CA GLY A 453 -88.16 16.21 -79.30
C GLY A 453 -88.49 15.59 -77.94
N ASN A 454 -89.54 14.77 -77.87
CA ASN A 454 -89.99 14.10 -76.65
C ASN A 454 -88.86 13.24 -76.07
N THR A 455 -88.28 13.68 -74.95
CA THR A 455 -87.15 12.98 -74.34
C THR A 455 -87.60 12.38 -73.01
N TRP A 456 -87.38 11.08 -72.84
CA TRP A 456 -87.58 10.37 -71.57
C TRP A 456 -86.33 10.55 -70.71
N TYR A 457 -86.49 10.96 -69.45
CA TYR A 457 -85.38 11.11 -68.50
C TYR A 457 -85.45 9.99 -67.46
N TYR A 458 -84.33 9.31 -67.23
CA TYR A 458 -84.14 8.43 -66.07
C TYR A 458 -83.38 9.19 -64.99
N VAL A 459 -83.98 9.31 -63.81
CA VAL A 459 -83.28 9.77 -62.60
C VAL A 459 -83.08 8.55 -61.73
N CYS A 460 -81.84 8.04 -61.68
CA CYS A 460 -81.42 7.21 -60.56
C CYS A 460 -80.96 8.15 -59.44
N TYR A 461 -81.60 8.04 -58.28
CA TYR A 461 -81.00 8.49 -57.04
C TYR A 461 -80.06 7.39 -56.57
N GLU A 462 -78.84 7.75 -56.14
CA GLU A 462 -77.93 6.82 -55.45
C GLU A 462 -78.56 6.25 -54.17
#